data_AF-A0A7W7QEZ0-F1
#
_entry.id   AF-A0A7W7QEZ0-F1
#
_cell.length_a   1.000
_cell.length_b   1.000
_cell.length_c   1.000
_cell.angle_alpha   90.00
_cell.angle_beta   90.00
_cell.angle_gamma   90.00
#
_symmetry.space_group_name_H-M   'P 1'
#
loop_
_entity.id
_entity.type
_entity.pdbx_description
1 polymer ?
#
loop_
_entity_poly.entity_id
_entity_poly.type
_entity_poly.pdbx_seq_one_letter_code
_entity_poly.pdbx_strand_id
1 'polypeptide(L)'
;MGELASRTSGNTHDYDVVIVGSGFGGSVAALRLTEKGYRVAVVEAGRRFADDEFATTSWNLRRYLWAPALGCFGIQRIHLLNDVMVLAGSGVGGGSLVYANTLYRPLKQFYADKQWAHITDWEAELAPHYDQASRMFGVVENPTITPADEVMQKVAADMGVADSFHPTPVGVFFGTPGFEVPDPFFGGAGPSRTGCTECGSCMTGCRVGAKNTLVKNYLYLAEQHGAKVIPLTTVTAVRPLSDGYAVDLRRTGRRARATITAGQVVLAAGTWGTQRLLHTMKDQGVLPRLSRRLGELTRTNSEAIIGAGRTSVDPERDFSRGVAITSSIHPDETTHIEPVRYGKGSNAMGLLQTIATDGAAAAPRWLQAAWFMVRHPVRTARLLRTRRWSERTVILLVMQSLDNSITTYTLRGLFGRRKYTSRQGHGDPNPAFIPAGYEANQLAAKHIDGIAGGTWGEIFNIPLTAHFIGGCPIGATEEDGVIDPYHRVHGYPGLSIVDGSAISANLGVNPSLTITAQAERAFSFWPNKGDPDPRPAAGYERLTPVPPRAPAVPENAPAALWIR
;
A
#
# COMPACT_ATOMS: atom_id res chain seq x y z
N MET A 1 -14.43 17.02 19.73
CA MET A 1 -14.08 18.04 18.72
C MET A 1 -13.74 19.40 19.35
N GLY A 2 -14.04 19.63 20.63
CA GLY A 2 -13.74 20.90 21.31
C GLY A 2 -12.26 21.18 21.59
N GLU A 3 -11.35 20.25 21.28
CA GLU A 3 -9.90 20.36 21.56
C GLU A 3 -9.04 20.25 20.29
N LEU A 4 -9.62 20.55 19.11
CA LEU A 4 -8.90 20.51 17.82
C LEU A 4 -8.06 21.77 17.53
N ALA A 5 -8.25 22.83 18.32
CA ALA A 5 -7.55 24.10 18.18
C ALA A 5 -6.95 24.52 19.53
N SER A 6 -5.64 24.32 19.69
CA SER A 6 -4.85 25.01 20.70
C SER A 6 -4.19 26.20 20.01
N ARG A 7 -4.91 27.33 19.97
CA ARG A 7 -4.30 28.61 19.58
C ARG A 7 -3.50 29.14 20.75
N THR A 8 -2.22 28.78 20.83
CA THR A 8 -1.26 29.53 21.64
C THR A 8 -1.09 30.92 21.03
N SER A 9 -1.11 31.97 21.85
CA SER A 9 -0.94 33.36 21.42
C SER A 9 0.32 33.50 20.54
N GLY A 10 0.16 33.93 19.28
CA GLY A 10 1.25 34.18 18.34
C GLY A 10 1.26 33.32 17.06
N ASN A 11 0.45 32.27 16.96
CA ASN A 11 0.41 31.42 15.75
C ASN A 11 -0.71 31.86 14.77
N THR A 12 -0.36 31.99 13.48
CA THR A 12 -1.30 32.34 12.39
C THR A 12 -2.20 31.18 11.98
N HIS A 13 -1.71 29.94 12.10
CA HIS A 13 -2.41 28.70 11.75
C HIS A 13 -2.55 27.75 12.93
N ASP A 14 -3.59 26.91 12.93
CA ASP A 14 -3.78 25.88 13.96
C ASP A 14 -2.57 24.92 14.00
N TYR A 15 -2.08 24.54 12.82
CA TYR A 15 -0.86 23.73 12.62
C TYR A 15 0.07 24.36 11.58
N ASP A 16 1.36 24.03 11.63
CA ASP A 16 2.27 24.45 10.56
C ASP A 16 2.05 23.56 9.32
N VAL A 17 1.85 22.25 9.54
CA VAL A 17 1.56 21.28 8.49
C VAL A 17 0.40 20.36 8.90
N VAL A 18 -0.58 20.20 8.00
CA VAL A 18 -1.60 19.14 8.10
C VAL A 18 -1.34 18.05 7.07
N ILE A 19 -1.24 16.82 7.54
CA ILE A 19 -1.07 15.62 6.73
C ILE A 19 -2.41 14.89 6.63
N VAL A 20 -2.86 14.61 5.42
CA VAL A 20 -4.12 13.91 5.14
C VAL A 20 -3.82 12.44 4.89
N GLY A 21 -4.00 11.60 5.90
CA GLY A 21 -3.73 10.16 5.86
C GLY A 21 -2.45 9.77 6.60
N SER A 22 -2.52 8.64 7.32
CA SER A 22 -1.45 8.15 8.21
C SER A 22 -0.72 6.91 7.67
N GLY A 23 -0.84 6.64 6.37
CA GLY A 23 -0.14 5.54 5.69
C GLY A 23 1.35 5.81 5.47
N PHE A 24 2.00 5.02 4.62
CA PHE A 24 3.46 5.04 4.40
C PHE A 24 4.04 6.45 4.26
N GLY A 25 3.68 7.18 3.20
CA GLY A 25 4.20 8.53 2.99
C GLY A 25 3.78 9.54 4.06
N GLY A 26 2.55 9.45 4.57
CA GLY A 26 2.05 10.36 5.60
C GLY A 26 2.75 10.19 6.96
N SER A 27 3.13 8.97 7.31
CA SER A 27 3.89 8.70 8.54
C SER A 27 5.34 9.18 8.46
N VAL A 28 5.97 9.06 7.29
CA VAL A 28 7.31 9.62 7.03
C VAL A 28 7.26 11.14 7.11
N ALA A 29 6.28 11.77 6.42
CA ALA A 29 6.03 13.20 6.50
C ALA A 29 5.89 13.66 7.95
N ALA A 30 5.08 12.94 8.74
CA ALA A 30 4.85 13.27 10.14
C ALA A 30 6.13 13.25 10.96
N LEU A 31 6.95 12.20 10.83
CA LEU A 31 8.22 12.10 11.54
C LEU A 31 9.18 13.20 11.11
N ARG A 32 9.50 13.26 9.81
CA ARG A 32 10.56 14.16 9.30
C ARG A 32 10.26 15.64 9.52
N LEU A 33 8.99 16.04 9.39
CA LEU A 33 8.59 17.41 9.67
C LEU A 33 8.62 17.72 11.18
N THR A 34 8.26 16.77 12.03
CA THR A 34 8.35 16.98 13.49
C THR A 34 9.81 17.09 13.95
N GLU A 35 10.71 16.25 13.43
CA GLU A 35 12.17 16.35 13.67
C GLU A 35 12.76 17.69 13.19
N LYS A 36 12.15 18.32 12.19
CA LYS A 36 12.49 19.65 11.66
C LYS A 36 11.81 20.81 12.41
N GLY A 37 11.07 20.52 13.48
CA GLY A 37 10.46 21.52 14.38
C GLY A 37 9.08 22.04 13.95
N TYR A 38 8.43 21.42 12.96
CA TYR A 38 7.08 21.81 12.55
C TYR A 38 6.02 21.27 13.52
N ARG A 39 4.95 22.05 13.76
CA ARG A 39 3.74 21.58 14.44
C ARG A 39 2.87 20.82 13.45
N VAL A 40 2.77 19.51 13.64
CA VAL A 40 2.14 18.59 12.68
C VAL A 40 0.84 18.00 13.22
N ALA A 41 -0.21 18.04 12.40
CA ALA A 41 -1.41 17.20 12.58
C ALA A 41 -1.52 16.16 11.47
N VAL A 42 -1.90 14.93 11.82
CA VAL A 42 -2.19 13.84 10.88
C VAL A 42 -3.67 13.48 10.98
N VAL A 43 -4.45 13.77 9.94
CA VAL A 43 -5.88 13.46 9.90
C VAL A 43 -6.10 12.10 9.24
N GLU A 44 -6.68 11.15 9.97
CA GLU A 44 -6.90 9.79 9.49
C GLU A 44 -8.39 9.42 9.50
N ALA A 45 -8.90 8.95 8.36
CA ALA A 45 -10.29 8.52 8.23
C ALA A 45 -10.58 7.25 9.06
N GLY A 46 -9.60 6.36 9.17
CA GLY A 46 -9.64 5.13 9.95
C GLY A 46 -9.54 5.32 11.46
N ARG A 47 -9.88 4.27 12.23
CA ARG A 47 -9.66 4.24 13.67
C ARG A 47 -8.23 3.82 14.02
N ARG A 48 -7.81 4.14 15.24
CA ARG A 48 -6.63 3.53 15.86
C ARG A 48 -7.01 2.13 16.36
N PHE A 49 -6.04 1.23 16.34
CA PHE A 49 -6.15 -0.14 16.86
C PHE A 49 -5.01 -0.37 17.84
N ALA A 50 -5.34 -0.95 18.99
CA ALA A 50 -4.37 -1.73 19.76
C ALA A 50 -4.23 -3.13 19.14
N ASP A 51 -3.13 -3.82 19.45
CA ASP A 51 -2.80 -5.12 18.83
C ASP A 51 -3.89 -6.18 19.10
N ASP A 52 -4.56 -6.14 20.26
CA ASP A 52 -5.64 -7.07 20.64
C ASP A 52 -7.01 -6.72 20.02
N GLU A 53 -7.15 -5.52 19.42
CA GLU A 53 -8.40 -5.06 18.82
C GLU A 53 -8.60 -5.54 17.37
N PHE A 54 -7.53 -6.00 16.70
CA PHE A 54 -7.64 -6.54 15.34
C PHE A 54 -8.57 -7.77 15.29
N ALA A 55 -9.11 -8.04 14.10
CA ALA A 55 -9.99 -9.16 13.90
C ALA A 55 -9.26 -10.49 14.19
N THR A 56 -9.83 -11.35 15.04
CA THR A 56 -9.28 -12.67 15.32
C THR A 56 -9.27 -13.56 14.08
N THR A 57 -10.29 -13.43 13.23
CA THR A 57 -10.34 -14.00 11.89
C THR A 57 -11.04 -13.04 10.92
N SER A 58 -10.85 -13.24 9.62
CA SER A 58 -11.53 -12.45 8.58
C SER A 58 -13.06 -12.58 8.59
N TRP A 59 -13.65 -13.55 9.32
CA TRP A 59 -15.11 -13.66 9.52
C TRP A 59 -15.68 -12.64 10.49
N ASN A 60 -14.84 -11.99 11.32
CA ASN A 60 -15.28 -10.86 12.14
C ASN A 60 -15.40 -9.60 11.27
N LEU A 61 -16.38 -9.60 10.37
CA LEU A 61 -16.53 -8.61 9.31
C LEU A 61 -16.61 -7.16 9.83
N ARG A 62 -17.19 -6.94 11.01
CA ARG A 62 -17.28 -5.59 11.62
C ARG A 62 -15.90 -5.03 12.01
N ARG A 63 -14.98 -5.90 12.45
CA ARG A 63 -13.60 -5.55 12.81
C ARG A 63 -12.61 -5.74 11.66
N TYR A 64 -12.97 -6.50 10.62
CA TYR A 64 -12.11 -6.75 9.47
C TYR A 64 -12.38 -5.77 8.32
N LEU A 65 -13.64 -5.57 7.91
CA LEU A 65 -14.00 -4.73 6.78
C LEU A 65 -14.16 -3.25 7.16
N TRP A 66 -13.76 -2.37 6.24
CA TRP A 66 -14.02 -0.94 6.29
C TRP A 66 -15.25 -0.58 5.47
N ALA A 67 -16.38 -0.39 6.16
CA ALA A 67 -17.61 0.14 5.59
C ALA A 67 -18.33 0.99 6.65
N PRO A 68 -17.89 2.24 6.91
CA PRO A 68 -18.42 3.05 8.01
C PRO A 68 -19.93 3.29 7.95
N ALA A 69 -20.51 3.34 6.75
CA ALA A 69 -21.95 3.48 6.55
C ALA A 69 -22.75 2.26 7.06
N LEU A 70 -22.11 1.10 7.18
CA LEU A 70 -22.67 -0.15 7.71
C LEU A 70 -22.19 -0.46 9.13
N GLY A 71 -21.48 0.47 9.78
CA GLY A 71 -20.92 0.28 11.12
C GLY A 71 -19.67 -0.62 11.17
N CYS A 72 -19.05 -0.93 10.02
CA CYS A 72 -17.80 -1.68 9.95
C CYS A 72 -16.60 -0.71 9.89
N PHE A 73 -15.68 -0.82 10.84
CA PHE A 73 -14.53 0.08 11.01
C PHE A 73 -13.19 -0.67 11.01
N GLY A 74 -13.14 -1.80 10.32
CA GLY A 74 -11.94 -2.65 10.22
C GLY A 74 -10.87 -2.14 9.27
N ILE A 75 -9.81 -2.94 9.12
CA ILE A 75 -8.60 -2.55 8.38
C ILE A 75 -8.67 -2.80 6.86
N GLN A 76 -9.50 -3.72 6.40
CA GLN A 76 -9.61 -4.10 5.00
C GLN A 76 -10.65 -3.24 4.29
N ARG A 77 -10.19 -2.41 3.35
CA ARG A 77 -11.03 -1.60 2.46
C ARG A 77 -11.06 -2.23 1.07
N ILE A 78 -12.21 -2.14 0.40
CA ILE A 78 -12.40 -2.64 -0.96
C ILE A 78 -13.02 -1.51 -1.78
N HIS A 79 -12.41 -1.22 -2.93
CA HIS A 79 -12.91 -0.25 -3.91
C HIS A 79 -13.17 -0.95 -5.23
N LEU A 80 -14.28 -0.59 -5.88
CA LEU A 80 -14.60 -1.07 -7.22
C LEU A 80 -14.49 0.09 -8.20
N LEU A 81 -13.65 -0.09 -9.21
CA LEU A 81 -13.61 0.71 -10.43
C LEU A 81 -14.15 -0.14 -11.60
N ASN A 82 -14.32 0.44 -12.78
CA ASN A 82 -14.87 -0.31 -13.92
C ASN A 82 -13.95 -1.46 -14.34
N ASP A 83 -12.64 -1.22 -14.30
CA ASP A 83 -11.63 -2.13 -14.87
C ASP A 83 -10.85 -2.89 -13.80
N VAL A 84 -11.10 -2.63 -12.51
CA VAL A 84 -10.31 -3.21 -11.42
C VAL A 84 -11.03 -3.17 -10.07
N MET A 85 -10.86 -4.24 -9.29
CA MET A 85 -11.18 -4.25 -7.86
C MET A 85 -9.91 -4.05 -7.04
N VAL A 86 -9.90 -3.04 -6.16
CA VAL A 86 -8.72 -2.62 -5.38
C VAL A 86 -8.90 -2.97 -3.91
N LEU A 87 -7.93 -3.68 -3.34
CA LEU A 87 -7.80 -3.92 -1.91
C LEU A 87 -6.88 -2.86 -1.29
N ALA A 88 -7.31 -2.25 -0.18
CA ALA A 88 -6.56 -1.20 0.49
C ALA A 88 -6.67 -1.29 2.02
N GLY A 89 -5.76 -0.63 2.73
CA GLY A 89 -5.81 -0.51 4.20
C GLY A 89 -6.63 0.68 4.69
N SER A 90 -7.10 0.59 5.94
CA SER A 90 -7.79 1.67 6.64
C SER A 90 -7.48 1.63 8.13
N GLY A 91 -7.15 2.79 8.72
CA GLY A 91 -6.78 2.88 10.13
C GLY A 91 -5.60 3.80 10.33
N VAL A 92 -5.31 4.13 11.58
CA VAL A 92 -4.07 4.81 11.92
C VAL A 92 -2.89 3.90 11.60
N GLY A 93 -2.01 4.32 10.69
CA GLY A 93 -0.98 3.48 10.06
C GLY A 93 -1.34 2.94 8.67
N GLY A 94 -2.55 3.21 8.18
CA GLY A 94 -3.00 2.94 6.81
C GLY A 94 -2.77 1.50 6.33
N GLY A 95 -2.17 1.36 5.14
CA GLY A 95 -1.88 0.08 4.49
C GLY A 95 -1.04 -0.89 5.32
N SER A 96 -0.15 -0.38 6.19
CA SER A 96 0.73 -1.24 7.00
C SER A 96 -0.02 -2.15 7.98
N LEU A 97 -1.28 -1.82 8.31
CA LEU A 97 -2.11 -2.67 9.17
C LEU A 97 -2.49 -3.98 8.48
N VAL A 98 -2.77 -3.93 7.17
CA VAL A 98 -3.35 -5.04 6.38
C VAL A 98 -2.37 -5.66 5.37
N TYR A 99 -1.23 -5.02 5.08
CA TYR A 99 -0.26 -5.55 4.12
C TYR A 99 0.41 -6.85 4.58
N ALA A 100 1.00 -7.56 3.61
CA ALA A 100 1.77 -8.79 3.80
C ALA A 100 3.25 -8.56 4.14
N ASN A 101 3.65 -7.31 4.42
CA ASN A 101 4.97 -6.92 4.92
C ASN A 101 6.18 -7.30 4.05
N THR A 102 6.00 -7.38 2.73
CA THR A 102 7.04 -7.56 1.73
C THR A 102 7.62 -6.22 1.29
N LEU A 103 8.95 -6.14 1.18
CA LEU A 103 9.70 -4.88 1.05
C LEU A 103 10.80 -4.99 0.00
N TYR A 104 10.42 -5.34 -1.23
CA TYR A 104 11.33 -5.40 -2.38
C TYR A 104 11.72 -4.01 -2.88
N ARG A 105 12.94 -3.92 -3.44
CA ARG A 105 13.33 -2.79 -4.31
C ARG A 105 12.88 -3.10 -5.75
N PRO A 106 12.37 -2.12 -6.50
CA PRO A 106 12.07 -2.29 -7.92
C PRO A 106 13.31 -2.62 -8.75
N LEU A 107 13.10 -3.25 -9.89
CA LEU A 107 14.14 -3.49 -10.90
C LEU A 107 14.50 -2.22 -11.68
N LYS A 108 15.60 -2.27 -12.45
CA LYS A 108 16.16 -1.12 -13.19
C LYS A 108 15.16 -0.41 -14.11
N GLN A 109 14.22 -1.15 -14.69
CA GLN A 109 13.19 -0.66 -15.61
C GLN A 109 12.34 0.44 -14.96
N PHE A 110 12.08 0.35 -13.65
CA PHE A 110 11.34 1.39 -12.92
C PHE A 110 12.06 2.75 -12.93
N TYR A 111 13.37 2.74 -12.68
CA TYR A 111 14.19 3.96 -12.60
C TYR A 111 14.46 4.55 -13.99
N ALA A 112 14.59 3.71 -15.01
CA ALA A 112 14.86 4.10 -16.39
C ALA A 112 13.58 4.38 -17.22
N ASP A 113 12.40 4.37 -16.59
CA ASP A 113 11.13 4.59 -17.28
C ASP A 113 11.08 5.99 -17.92
N LYS A 114 10.69 6.05 -19.20
CA LYS A 114 10.59 7.28 -20.01
C LYS A 114 9.76 8.38 -19.37
N GLN A 115 8.79 8.04 -18.51
CA GLN A 115 7.91 9.02 -17.86
C GLN A 115 8.68 10.00 -16.95
N TRP A 116 9.86 9.62 -16.44
CA TRP A 116 10.57 10.43 -15.45
C TRP A 116 12.10 10.30 -15.47
N ALA A 117 12.68 9.33 -16.19
CA ALA A 117 14.14 9.10 -16.23
C ALA A 117 14.96 10.29 -16.77
N HIS A 118 14.34 11.19 -17.54
CA HIS A 118 14.99 12.39 -18.06
C HIS A 118 15.20 13.49 -17.00
N ILE A 119 14.61 13.34 -15.81
CA ILE A 119 14.70 14.34 -14.72
C ILE A 119 16.02 14.20 -13.95
N THR A 120 16.37 12.97 -13.56
CA THR A 120 17.55 12.65 -12.74
C THR A 120 17.82 11.14 -12.78
N ASP A 121 18.99 10.74 -12.28
CA ASP A 121 19.27 9.33 -11.98
C ASP A 121 18.51 8.89 -10.72
N TRP A 122 17.31 8.36 -10.92
CA TRP A 122 16.42 7.93 -9.84
C TRP A 122 16.94 6.75 -9.04
N GLU A 123 17.76 5.87 -9.63
CA GLU A 123 18.33 4.73 -8.91
C GLU A 123 19.34 5.24 -7.87
N ALA A 124 20.31 6.04 -8.31
CA ALA A 124 21.30 6.64 -7.43
C ALA A 124 20.67 7.61 -6.42
N GLU A 125 19.60 8.28 -6.80
CA GLU A 125 18.96 9.27 -5.93
C GLU A 125 18.05 8.65 -4.87
N LEU A 126 17.32 7.57 -5.18
CA LEU A 126 16.47 6.89 -4.20
C LEU A 126 17.21 5.88 -3.34
N ALA A 127 18.38 5.39 -3.76
CA ALA A 127 19.17 4.40 -3.03
C ALA A 127 19.34 4.69 -1.52
N PRO A 128 19.84 5.86 -1.07
CA PRO A 128 20.00 6.15 0.36
C PRO A 128 18.66 6.17 1.12
N HIS A 129 17.58 6.56 0.44
CA HIS A 129 16.24 6.61 1.04
C HIS A 129 15.59 5.22 1.13
N TYR A 130 15.90 4.32 0.18
CA TYR A 130 15.59 2.89 0.32
C TYR A 130 16.33 2.27 1.50
N ASP A 131 17.61 2.60 1.69
CA ASP A 131 18.40 2.11 2.82
C ASP A 131 17.81 2.60 4.15
N GLN A 132 17.48 3.89 4.26
CA GLN A 132 16.83 4.46 5.44
C GLN A 132 15.48 3.77 5.71
N ALA A 133 14.61 3.66 4.71
CA ALA A 133 13.31 3.01 4.86
C ALA A 133 13.45 1.54 5.28
N SER A 134 14.42 0.81 4.70
CA SER A 134 14.69 -0.59 5.04
C SER A 134 15.11 -0.75 6.51
N ARG A 135 15.97 0.14 7.02
CA ARG A 135 16.37 0.15 8.43
C ARG A 135 15.22 0.52 9.36
N MET A 136 14.38 1.47 8.98
CA MET A 136 13.17 1.85 9.74
C MET A 136 12.13 0.73 9.81
N PHE A 137 12.00 -0.09 8.76
CA PHE A 137 11.15 -1.29 8.79
C PHE A 137 11.82 -2.49 9.45
N GLY A 138 13.15 -2.48 9.66
CA GLY A 138 13.88 -3.64 10.13
C GLY A 138 13.80 -4.79 9.15
N VAL A 139 14.01 -4.49 7.85
CA VAL A 139 13.93 -5.49 6.77
C VAL A 139 14.95 -6.60 7.03
N VAL A 140 14.45 -7.83 7.04
CA VAL A 140 15.25 -9.06 7.09
C VAL A 140 14.71 -10.06 6.07
N GLU A 141 15.53 -10.99 5.61
CA GLU A 141 15.03 -12.12 4.83
C GLU A 141 14.19 -13.04 5.73
N ASN A 142 13.09 -13.55 5.18
CA ASN A 142 12.28 -14.56 5.86
C ASN A 142 13.14 -15.82 6.15
N PRO A 143 13.29 -16.24 7.42
CA PRO A 143 14.20 -17.32 7.80
C PRO A 143 13.57 -18.72 7.65
N THR A 144 12.26 -18.81 7.42
CA THR A 144 11.50 -20.06 7.54
C THR A 144 11.06 -20.60 6.18
N ILE A 145 11.33 -21.88 5.93
CA ILE A 145 10.70 -22.65 4.86
C ILE A 145 9.41 -23.27 5.37
N THR A 146 8.31 -22.99 4.68
CA THR A 146 6.95 -23.45 4.98
C THR A 146 6.47 -24.46 3.93
N PRO A 147 5.35 -25.17 4.18
CA PRO A 147 4.79 -26.07 3.17
C PRO A 147 4.46 -25.38 1.84
N ALA A 148 4.12 -24.08 1.86
CA ALA A 148 3.90 -23.32 0.63
C ALA A 148 5.21 -23.08 -0.14
N ASP A 149 6.33 -22.89 0.56
CA ASP A 149 7.65 -22.70 -0.05
C ASP A 149 8.13 -23.99 -0.72
N GLU A 150 7.91 -25.15 -0.11
CA GLU A 150 8.19 -26.46 -0.74
C GLU A 150 7.41 -26.65 -2.05
N VAL A 151 6.18 -26.14 -2.12
CA VAL A 151 5.39 -26.12 -3.37
C VAL A 151 6.03 -25.17 -4.36
N MET A 152 6.40 -23.95 -3.95
CA MET A 152 7.03 -22.98 -4.84
C MET A 152 8.37 -23.44 -5.40
N GLN A 153 9.19 -24.15 -4.62
CA GLN A 153 10.44 -24.75 -5.10
C GLN A 153 10.18 -25.78 -6.21
N LYS A 154 9.17 -26.63 -6.04
CA LYS A 154 8.77 -27.62 -7.05
C LYS A 154 8.18 -26.97 -8.29
N VAL A 155 7.37 -25.93 -8.12
CA VAL A 155 6.84 -25.12 -9.24
C VAL A 155 8.00 -24.47 -10.00
N ALA A 156 8.96 -23.84 -9.32
CA ALA A 156 10.12 -23.23 -9.95
C ALA A 156 10.97 -24.26 -10.72
N ALA A 157 11.18 -25.45 -10.14
CA ALA A 157 11.88 -26.53 -10.82
C ALA A 157 11.14 -27.03 -12.08
N ASP A 158 9.82 -27.26 -11.99
CA ASP A 158 9.00 -27.69 -13.13
C ASP A 158 8.96 -26.62 -14.24
N MET A 159 9.06 -25.33 -13.88
CA MET A 159 9.12 -24.20 -14.82
C MET A 159 10.55 -23.88 -15.32
N GLY A 160 11.58 -24.60 -14.85
CA GLY A 160 12.97 -24.37 -15.26
C GLY A 160 13.63 -23.12 -14.68
N VAL A 161 13.09 -22.56 -13.59
CA VAL A 161 13.57 -21.31 -12.94
C VAL A 161 13.91 -21.51 -11.46
N ALA A 162 14.40 -22.70 -11.09
CA ALA A 162 14.74 -23.06 -9.71
C ALA A 162 15.71 -22.04 -9.06
N ASP A 163 16.66 -21.51 -9.83
CA ASP A 163 17.65 -20.53 -9.37
C ASP A 163 17.05 -19.15 -9.04
N SER A 164 15.81 -18.88 -9.46
CA SER A 164 15.09 -17.65 -9.11
C SER A 164 14.42 -17.71 -7.74
N PHE A 165 14.28 -18.91 -7.15
CA PHE A 165 13.66 -19.08 -5.84
C PHE A 165 14.51 -18.44 -4.75
N HIS A 166 13.92 -17.53 -3.98
CA HIS A 166 14.61 -16.91 -2.84
C HIS A 166 13.62 -16.50 -1.73
N PRO A 167 14.09 -16.39 -0.47
CA PRO A 167 13.28 -15.88 0.63
C PRO A 167 12.88 -14.42 0.43
N THR A 168 11.68 -14.05 0.90
CA THR A 168 11.17 -12.69 0.76
C THR A 168 11.78 -11.74 1.82
N PRO A 169 12.21 -10.51 1.45
CA PRO A 169 12.55 -9.47 2.41
C PRO A 169 11.29 -8.94 3.09
N VAL A 170 11.25 -9.02 4.42
CA VAL A 170 10.08 -8.70 5.25
C VAL A 170 10.37 -7.77 6.41
N GLY A 171 9.40 -6.91 6.76
CA GLY A 171 9.44 -6.02 7.93
C GLY A 171 8.85 -6.68 9.18
N VAL A 172 9.52 -7.70 9.71
CA VAL A 172 9.05 -8.52 10.84
C VAL A 172 10.18 -8.74 11.84
N PHE A 173 9.87 -8.53 13.13
CA PHE A 173 10.75 -8.96 14.20
C PHE A 173 10.51 -10.45 14.52
N PHE A 174 11.44 -11.32 14.12
CA PHE A 174 11.32 -12.75 14.39
C PHE A 174 11.58 -13.10 15.85
N GLY A 175 12.72 -12.66 16.44
CA GLY A 175 13.02 -12.82 17.87
C GLY A 175 12.79 -14.23 18.42
N THR A 176 12.57 -14.35 19.73
CA THR A 176 12.03 -15.58 20.31
C THR A 176 10.50 -15.54 20.21
N PRO A 177 9.84 -16.51 19.56
CA PRO A 177 8.39 -16.47 19.31
C PRO A 177 7.56 -16.22 20.57
N GLY A 178 6.75 -15.15 20.56
CA GLY A 178 5.86 -14.80 21.67
C GLY A 178 6.53 -14.11 22.86
N PHE A 179 7.86 -13.93 22.86
CA PHE A 179 8.57 -13.20 23.90
C PHE A 179 8.75 -11.73 23.52
N GLU A 180 8.46 -10.85 24.47
CA GLU A 180 8.65 -9.42 24.32
C GLU A 180 10.09 -9.01 24.65
N VAL A 181 10.64 -8.10 23.85
CA VAL A 181 11.92 -7.43 24.08
C VAL A 181 11.74 -5.92 24.03
N PRO A 182 12.57 -5.15 24.75
CA PRO A 182 12.67 -3.71 24.55
C PRO A 182 13.03 -3.37 23.09
N ASP A 183 12.71 -2.15 22.67
CA ASP A 183 12.90 -1.64 21.31
C ASP A 183 14.17 -2.15 20.59
N PRO A 184 14.02 -3.06 19.61
CA PRO A 184 15.16 -3.64 18.90
C PRO A 184 15.65 -2.79 17.72
N PHE A 185 14.96 -1.70 17.37
CA PHE A 185 15.22 -0.97 16.12
C PHE A 185 15.69 0.47 16.33
N PHE A 186 15.18 1.16 17.35
CA PHE A 186 15.30 2.61 17.49
C PHE A 186 16.07 3.05 18.75
N GLY A 187 16.90 2.17 19.32
CA GLY A 187 17.81 2.52 20.42
C GLY A 187 17.11 2.94 21.71
N GLY A 188 15.89 2.44 21.96
CA GLY A 188 15.08 2.77 23.11
C GLY A 188 14.05 3.88 22.85
N ALA A 189 14.10 4.55 21.69
CA ALA A 189 13.12 5.57 21.32
C ALA A 189 11.81 4.96 20.81
N GLY A 190 11.80 3.70 20.39
CA GLY A 190 10.64 2.99 19.88
C GLY A 190 9.88 2.19 20.94
N PRO A 191 8.76 1.54 20.56
CA PRO A 191 8.04 0.64 21.45
C PRO A 191 8.73 -0.73 21.56
N SER A 192 8.37 -1.52 22.57
CA SER A 192 8.72 -2.95 22.65
C SER A 192 8.25 -3.76 21.44
N ARG A 193 8.84 -4.94 21.24
CA ARG A 193 8.46 -5.89 20.18
C ARG A 193 8.34 -7.30 20.73
N THR A 194 7.36 -8.03 20.23
CA THR A 194 7.19 -9.46 20.50
C THR A 194 7.68 -10.26 19.32
N GLY A 195 8.47 -11.32 19.55
CA GLY A 195 8.92 -12.22 18.49
C GLY A 195 7.75 -12.86 17.74
N CYS A 196 7.90 -12.96 16.41
CA CYS A 196 6.89 -13.51 15.50
C CYS A 196 6.56 -14.96 15.86
N THR A 197 5.27 -15.28 15.93
CA THR A 197 4.77 -16.65 16.12
C THR A 197 4.34 -17.31 14.81
N GLU A 198 4.64 -16.68 13.67
CA GLU A 198 4.37 -17.22 12.33
C GLU A 198 2.92 -17.70 12.11
N CYS A 199 1.96 -16.93 12.62
CA CYS A 199 0.54 -17.31 12.66
C CYS A 199 -0.25 -16.97 11.38
N GLY A 200 0.40 -16.52 10.31
CA GLY A 200 -0.21 -16.13 9.03
C GLY A 200 -1.16 -14.93 9.09
N SER A 201 -1.33 -14.29 10.26
CA SER A 201 -2.37 -13.27 10.48
C SER A 201 -1.97 -11.87 10.01
N CYS A 202 -0.87 -11.71 9.26
CA CYS A 202 -0.36 -10.40 8.86
C CYS A 202 -1.44 -9.55 8.17
N MET A 203 -2.21 -10.14 7.26
CA MET A 203 -3.25 -9.43 6.50
C MET A 203 -4.58 -9.25 7.23
N THR A 204 -4.76 -9.82 8.42
CA THR A 204 -5.91 -9.54 9.30
C THR A 204 -5.57 -8.60 10.45
N GLY A 205 -4.32 -8.12 10.49
CA GLY A 205 -3.75 -7.34 11.59
C GLY A 205 -2.88 -8.22 12.49
N CYS A 206 -1.64 -7.81 12.71
CA CYS A 206 -0.72 -8.54 13.58
C CYS A 206 -1.09 -8.31 15.05
N ARG A 207 -1.66 -9.34 15.68
CA ARG A 207 -2.06 -9.31 17.10
C ARG A 207 -0.93 -9.65 18.08
N VAL A 208 0.21 -10.10 17.55
CA VAL A 208 1.38 -10.51 18.33
C VAL A 208 2.26 -9.31 18.65
N GLY A 209 2.33 -8.36 17.72
CA GLY A 209 3.19 -7.18 17.81
C GLY A 209 4.52 -7.29 17.06
N ALA A 210 4.75 -8.39 16.34
CA ALA A 210 5.97 -8.68 15.57
C ALA A 210 6.10 -7.89 14.25
N LYS A 211 4.98 -7.59 13.57
CA LYS A 211 4.98 -6.85 12.30
C LYS A 211 5.33 -5.39 12.57
N ASN A 212 6.40 -4.87 11.95
CA ASN A 212 6.90 -3.52 12.22
C ASN A 212 6.07 -2.47 11.45
N THR A 213 4.82 -2.28 11.88
CA THR A 213 3.85 -1.38 11.28
C THR A 213 4.16 0.09 11.55
N LEU A 214 3.48 0.99 10.83
CA LEU A 214 3.72 2.43 10.95
C LEU A 214 3.43 3.00 12.35
N VAL A 215 2.44 2.42 13.05
CA VAL A 215 2.11 2.76 14.45
C VAL A 215 3.14 2.26 15.46
N LYS A 216 4.15 1.51 15.01
CA LYS A 216 5.25 1.01 15.81
C LYS A 216 6.60 1.62 15.40
N ASN A 217 6.70 2.27 14.23
CA ASN A 217 7.90 2.98 13.77
C ASN A 217 7.65 4.48 13.52
N TYR A 218 7.65 4.96 12.29
CA TYR A 218 7.51 6.36 11.88
C TYR A 218 6.45 7.14 12.66
N LEU A 219 5.22 6.62 12.71
CA LEU A 219 4.12 7.35 13.34
C LEU A 219 4.23 7.33 14.87
N TYR A 220 4.74 6.24 15.45
CA TYR A 220 5.04 6.18 16.87
C TYR A 220 6.04 7.27 17.25
N LEU A 221 7.17 7.31 16.55
CA LEU A 221 8.25 8.28 16.80
C LEU A 221 7.77 9.71 16.58
N ALA A 222 6.95 9.96 15.55
CA ALA A 222 6.37 11.28 15.28
C ALA A 222 5.48 11.75 16.44
N GLU A 223 4.63 10.87 16.99
CA GLU A 223 3.78 11.19 18.14
C GLU A 223 4.60 11.45 19.41
N GLN A 224 5.67 10.67 19.65
CA GLN A 224 6.59 10.92 20.77
C GLN A 224 7.27 12.29 20.67
N HIS A 225 7.44 12.81 19.45
CA HIS A 225 8.03 14.13 19.20
C HIS A 225 7.00 15.26 19.02
N GLY A 226 5.71 14.97 19.24
CA GLY A 226 4.66 15.99 19.35
C GLY A 226 3.66 16.05 18.18
N ALA A 227 3.80 15.23 17.15
CA ALA A 227 2.78 15.12 16.10
C ALA A 227 1.43 14.68 16.69
N LYS A 228 0.33 15.26 16.20
CA LYS A 228 -1.03 14.94 16.68
C LYS A 228 -1.82 14.16 15.64
N VAL A 229 -2.13 12.90 15.94
CA VAL A 229 -2.99 12.07 15.08
C VAL A 229 -4.47 12.27 15.46
N ILE A 230 -5.30 12.59 14.46
CA ILE A 230 -6.75 12.81 14.58
C ILE A 230 -7.48 11.66 13.88
N PRO A 231 -7.76 10.53 14.57
CA PRO A 231 -8.38 9.36 13.97
C PRO A 231 -9.88 9.55 13.73
N LEU A 232 -10.47 8.65 12.92
CA LEU A 232 -11.89 8.60 12.57
C LEU A 232 -12.41 9.94 12.02
N THR A 233 -11.59 10.63 11.24
CA THR A 233 -11.87 11.95 10.69
C THR A 233 -11.50 11.98 9.20
N THR A 234 -12.48 12.25 8.35
CA THR A 234 -12.29 12.30 6.90
C THR A 234 -12.12 13.75 6.46
N VAL A 235 -11.02 14.05 5.77
CA VAL A 235 -10.86 15.31 5.04
C VAL A 235 -11.76 15.28 3.81
N THR A 236 -12.53 16.35 3.61
CA THR A 236 -13.47 16.48 2.49
C THR A 236 -13.08 17.55 1.48
N ALA A 237 -12.27 18.54 1.88
CA ALA A 237 -11.71 19.54 0.99
C ALA A 237 -10.46 20.18 1.62
N VAL A 238 -9.58 20.69 0.76
CA VAL A 238 -8.41 21.52 1.09
C VAL A 238 -8.56 22.78 0.26
N ARG A 239 -8.85 23.91 0.91
CA ARG A 239 -9.14 25.19 0.27
C ARG A 239 -7.95 26.13 0.45
N PRO A 240 -7.36 26.67 -0.64
CA PRO A 240 -6.34 27.70 -0.53
C PRO A 240 -6.88 28.93 0.22
N LEU A 241 -6.06 29.53 1.05
CA LEU A 241 -6.29 30.83 1.69
C LEU A 241 -5.30 31.87 1.15
N SER A 242 -5.39 33.11 1.62
CA SER A 242 -4.36 34.13 1.32
C SER A 242 -3.00 33.76 1.89
N ASP A 243 -3.00 33.05 3.03
CA ASP A 243 -1.83 32.44 3.67
C ASP A 243 -2.21 31.03 4.08
N GLY A 244 -1.55 30.01 3.52
CA GLY A 244 -1.81 28.60 3.78
C GLY A 244 -3.15 28.06 3.25
N TYR A 245 -3.76 27.16 4.04
CA TYR A 245 -4.90 26.35 3.64
C TYR A 245 -5.92 26.17 4.78
N ALA A 246 -7.19 26.10 4.42
CA ALA A 246 -8.26 25.57 5.27
C ALA A 246 -8.55 24.11 4.90
N VAL A 247 -8.55 23.22 5.89
CA VAL A 247 -8.80 21.79 5.73
C VAL A 247 -10.15 21.44 6.33
N ASP A 248 -11.12 21.09 5.47
CA ASP A 248 -12.47 20.78 5.88
C ASP A 248 -12.59 19.31 6.29
N LEU A 249 -13.11 19.09 7.49
CA LEU A 249 -13.16 17.80 8.18
C LEU A 249 -14.61 17.33 8.36
N ARG A 250 -14.79 16.02 8.32
CA ARG A 250 -16.03 15.35 8.74
C ARG A 250 -15.70 14.14 9.58
N ARG A 251 -16.40 13.98 10.72
CA ARG A 251 -16.30 12.77 11.53
C ARG A 251 -16.70 11.54 10.70
N THR A 252 -15.82 10.55 10.60
CA THR A 252 -16.09 9.35 9.80
C THR A 252 -17.29 8.58 10.37
N GLY A 253 -18.23 8.23 9.49
CA GLY A 253 -19.49 7.57 9.87
C GLY A 253 -20.51 8.48 10.57
N ARG A 254 -20.24 9.78 10.75
CA ARG A 254 -21.16 10.74 11.37
C ARG A 254 -21.28 12.04 10.55
N ARG A 255 -22.22 12.91 10.93
CA ARG A 255 -22.47 14.19 10.22
C ARG A 255 -21.67 15.38 10.76
N ALA A 256 -21.03 15.27 11.92
CA ALA A 256 -20.27 16.37 12.53
C ALA A 256 -19.13 16.84 11.61
N ARG A 257 -19.01 18.16 11.46
CA ARG A 257 -18.02 18.83 10.61
C ARG A 257 -17.18 19.81 11.43
N ALA A 258 -15.98 20.06 10.96
CA ALA A 258 -15.06 21.08 11.50
C ALA A 258 -14.14 21.54 10.37
N THR A 259 -13.40 22.63 10.61
CA THR A 259 -12.33 23.09 9.72
C THR A 259 -11.15 23.45 10.61
N ILE A 260 -9.94 23.11 10.17
CA ILE A 260 -8.68 23.55 10.77
C ILE A 260 -7.83 24.28 9.72
N THR A 261 -6.91 25.14 10.14
CA THR A 261 -5.97 25.82 9.22
C THR A 261 -4.55 25.29 9.33
N ALA A 262 -3.82 25.36 8.21
CA ALA A 262 -2.43 24.95 8.11
C ALA A 262 -1.64 25.86 7.18
N GLY A 263 -0.37 26.11 7.50
CA GLY A 263 0.54 26.80 6.56
C GLY A 263 0.79 25.96 5.31
N GLN A 264 0.99 24.64 5.47
CA GLN A 264 1.16 23.69 4.37
C GLN A 264 0.30 22.43 4.57
N VAL A 265 0.01 21.74 3.48
CA VAL A 265 -0.78 20.50 3.48
C VAL A 265 -0.07 19.41 2.69
N VAL A 266 -0.02 18.20 3.27
CA VAL A 266 0.52 17.01 2.61
C VAL A 266 -0.62 16.01 2.40
N LEU A 267 -0.89 15.63 1.16
CA LEU A 267 -1.85 14.58 0.83
C LEU A 267 -1.15 13.21 0.80
N ALA A 268 -1.65 12.31 1.65
CA ALA A 268 -1.17 10.94 1.80
C ALA A 268 -2.33 9.97 2.10
N ALA A 269 -3.50 10.19 1.47
CA ALA A 269 -4.74 9.50 1.75
C ALA A 269 -4.84 8.10 1.12
N GLY A 270 -3.71 7.59 0.60
CA GLY A 270 -3.62 6.44 -0.26
C GLY A 270 -4.03 6.79 -1.69
N THR A 271 -3.48 6.09 -2.67
CA THR A 271 -3.65 6.39 -4.10
C THR A 271 -5.09 6.74 -4.49
N TRP A 272 -6.05 5.87 -4.15
CA TRP A 272 -7.47 6.09 -4.44
C TRP A 272 -8.07 7.28 -3.68
N GLY A 273 -7.70 7.44 -2.40
CA GLY A 273 -8.22 8.51 -1.54
C GLY A 273 -7.75 9.88 -2.01
N THR A 274 -6.46 10.01 -2.31
CA THR A 274 -5.83 11.24 -2.80
C THR A 274 -6.40 11.64 -4.16
N GLN A 275 -6.41 10.72 -5.13
CA GLN A 275 -6.97 11.00 -6.46
C GLN A 275 -8.45 11.39 -6.39
N ARG A 276 -9.28 10.64 -5.63
CA ARG A 276 -10.71 10.97 -5.49
C ARG A 276 -10.92 12.35 -4.86
N LEU A 277 -10.13 12.70 -3.85
CA LEU A 277 -10.21 14.02 -3.20
C LEU A 277 -9.83 15.11 -4.19
N LEU A 278 -8.73 14.95 -4.92
CA LEU A 278 -8.25 15.91 -5.93
C LEU A 278 -9.24 16.11 -7.08
N HIS A 279 -9.78 15.04 -7.67
CA HIS A 279 -10.81 15.17 -8.70
C HIS A 279 -12.05 15.89 -8.17
N THR A 280 -12.50 15.55 -6.95
CA THR A 280 -13.64 16.23 -6.33
C THR A 280 -13.37 17.73 -6.16
N MET A 281 -12.18 18.11 -5.69
CA MET A 281 -11.80 19.51 -5.51
C MET A 281 -11.64 20.26 -6.84
N LYS A 282 -11.11 19.61 -7.88
CA LYS A 282 -11.03 20.18 -9.23
C LYS A 282 -12.42 20.45 -9.79
N ASP A 283 -13.31 19.47 -9.70
CA ASP A 283 -14.67 19.54 -10.24
C ASP A 283 -15.56 20.57 -9.56
N GLN A 284 -15.31 20.82 -8.27
CA GLN A 284 -16.03 21.81 -7.48
C GLN A 284 -15.43 23.21 -7.59
N GLY A 285 -14.35 23.39 -8.36
CA GLY A 285 -13.65 24.66 -8.48
C GLY A 285 -12.88 25.07 -7.22
N VAL A 286 -12.63 24.14 -6.29
CA VAL A 286 -11.78 24.38 -5.11
C VAL A 286 -10.30 24.42 -5.50
N LEU A 287 -9.88 23.49 -6.34
CA LEU A 287 -8.52 23.45 -6.92
C LEU A 287 -8.59 23.39 -8.47
N PRO A 288 -9.07 24.45 -9.14
CA PRO A 288 -9.32 24.43 -10.59
C PRO A 288 -8.06 24.39 -11.46
N ARG A 289 -6.89 24.79 -10.91
CA ARG A 289 -5.59 24.82 -11.62
C ARG A 289 -4.83 23.50 -11.55
N LEU A 290 -5.41 22.44 -10.97
CA LEU A 290 -4.75 21.13 -10.93
C LEU A 290 -4.44 20.66 -12.35
N SER A 291 -3.22 20.15 -12.56
CA SER A 291 -2.74 19.67 -13.85
C SER A 291 -3.76 18.80 -14.58
N ARG A 292 -3.76 18.88 -15.91
CA ARG A 292 -4.58 18.02 -16.78
C ARG A 292 -4.17 16.55 -16.68
N ARG A 293 -2.94 16.28 -16.21
CA ARG A 293 -2.40 14.93 -15.99
C ARG A 293 -3.01 14.19 -14.79
N LEU A 294 -3.83 14.86 -13.98
CA LEU A 294 -4.50 14.23 -12.83
C LEU A 294 -5.33 13.01 -13.27
N GLY A 295 -5.00 11.87 -12.67
CA GLY A 295 -5.63 10.57 -12.90
C GLY A 295 -4.93 9.71 -13.96
N GLU A 296 -4.04 10.29 -14.77
CA GLU A 296 -3.29 9.56 -15.79
C GLU A 296 -2.11 8.81 -15.19
N LEU A 297 -1.64 7.78 -15.91
CA LEU A 297 -0.58 6.89 -15.42
C LEU A 297 -0.94 6.22 -14.09
N THR A 298 -2.24 6.05 -13.80
CA THR A 298 -2.69 5.20 -12.71
C THR A 298 -2.45 3.76 -13.12
N ARG A 299 -1.93 2.90 -12.24
CA ARG A 299 -1.58 1.53 -12.58
C ARG A 299 -2.05 0.54 -11.53
N THR A 300 -2.10 -0.69 -12.00
CA THR A 300 -2.01 -1.90 -11.19
C THR A 300 -0.65 -2.50 -11.50
N ASN A 301 -0.03 -3.27 -10.60
CA ASN A 301 1.20 -4.02 -10.94
C ASN A 301 0.92 -5.19 -11.93
N SER A 302 -0.06 -5.04 -12.84
CA SER A 302 -0.53 -6.07 -13.77
C SER A 302 -0.74 -7.41 -13.06
N GLU A 303 -1.68 -7.42 -12.11
CA GLU A 303 -1.74 -8.48 -11.10
C GLU A 303 -2.80 -9.52 -11.37
N ALA A 304 -2.48 -10.76 -11.00
CA ALA A 304 -3.45 -11.82 -10.77
C ALA A 304 -3.29 -12.37 -9.35
N ILE A 305 -4.40 -12.48 -8.61
CA ILE A 305 -4.45 -13.16 -7.32
C ILE A 305 -5.24 -14.45 -7.53
N ILE A 306 -4.51 -15.53 -7.75
CA ILE A 306 -5.04 -16.86 -8.05
C ILE A 306 -4.64 -17.84 -6.95
N GLY A 307 -5.07 -19.10 -7.00
CA GLY A 307 -4.58 -20.05 -6.01
C GLY A 307 -5.15 -21.45 -6.12
N ALA A 308 -4.35 -22.41 -5.68
CA ALA A 308 -4.68 -23.82 -5.71
C ALA A 308 -5.11 -24.32 -4.32
N GLY A 309 -6.19 -25.11 -4.28
CA GLY A 309 -6.74 -25.63 -3.03
C GLY A 309 -6.84 -27.15 -3.03
N ARG A 310 -6.40 -27.79 -1.94
CA ARG A 310 -6.66 -29.22 -1.67
C ARG A 310 -8.11 -29.42 -1.30
N THR A 311 -8.71 -30.58 -1.57
CA THR A 311 -10.12 -30.83 -1.20
C THR A 311 -10.36 -31.05 0.30
N SER A 312 -9.31 -31.38 1.06
CA SER A 312 -9.29 -31.50 2.51
C SER A 312 -7.98 -30.92 3.07
N VAL A 313 -7.96 -30.63 4.37
CA VAL A 313 -6.73 -30.20 5.04
C VAL A 313 -5.83 -31.42 5.23
N ASP A 314 -4.54 -31.23 4.95
CA ASP A 314 -3.47 -32.16 5.28
C ASP A 314 -2.78 -31.63 6.55
N PRO A 315 -2.85 -32.33 7.70
CA PRO A 315 -2.23 -31.89 8.94
C PRO A 315 -0.72 -31.65 8.84
N GLU A 316 -0.03 -32.38 7.95
CA GLU A 316 1.42 -32.24 7.75
C GLU A 316 1.76 -31.06 6.83
N ARG A 317 0.79 -30.57 6.05
CA ARG A 317 0.94 -29.45 5.11
C ARG A 317 -0.08 -28.34 5.39
N ASP A 318 0.00 -27.75 6.58
CA ASP A 318 -0.80 -26.59 6.95
C ASP A 318 -0.27 -25.32 6.27
N PHE A 319 -0.94 -24.88 5.19
CA PHE A 319 -0.55 -23.70 4.43
C PHE A 319 -0.80 -22.36 5.14
N SER A 320 -1.41 -22.37 6.34
CA SER A 320 -1.62 -21.15 7.13
C SER A 320 -0.42 -20.74 8.00
N ARG A 321 0.62 -21.59 8.08
CA ARG A 321 1.85 -21.36 8.86
C ARG A 321 2.83 -20.45 8.13
N GLY A 322 3.50 -19.57 8.88
CA GLY A 322 4.47 -18.61 8.37
C GLY A 322 4.01 -17.16 8.49
N VAL A 323 4.86 -16.24 8.06
CA VAL A 323 4.40 -14.89 7.68
C VAL A 323 3.55 -14.96 6.40
N ALA A 324 2.85 -13.88 6.04
CA ALA A 324 1.90 -13.92 4.91
C ALA A 324 2.54 -14.30 3.56
N ILE A 325 3.76 -13.84 3.31
CA ILE A 325 4.57 -14.15 2.13
C ILE A 325 6.00 -14.47 2.59
N THR A 326 6.53 -15.60 2.14
CA THR A 326 7.77 -16.21 2.65
C THR A 326 8.87 -16.35 1.61
N SER A 327 8.50 -16.50 0.34
CA SER A 327 9.44 -16.68 -0.77
C SER A 327 8.94 -16.00 -2.04
N SER A 328 9.76 -16.04 -3.08
CA SER A 328 9.44 -15.55 -4.42
C SER A 328 10.08 -16.42 -5.50
N ILE A 329 9.51 -16.41 -6.70
CA ILE A 329 10.12 -16.94 -7.93
C ILE A 329 9.92 -15.94 -9.08
N HIS A 330 10.79 -16.01 -10.09
CA HIS A 330 10.71 -15.19 -11.31
C HIS A 330 10.69 -16.10 -12.55
N PRO A 331 9.49 -16.40 -13.10
CA PRO A 331 9.36 -17.20 -14.33
C PRO A 331 10.04 -16.58 -15.55
N ASP A 332 10.12 -15.25 -15.58
CA ASP A 332 10.75 -14.46 -16.64
C ASP A 332 11.22 -13.11 -16.07
N GLU A 333 11.83 -12.25 -16.90
CA GLU A 333 12.40 -10.96 -16.48
C GLU A 333 11.37 -9.94 -15.97
N THR A 334 10.09 -10.16 -16.28
CA THR A 334 9.00 -9.22 -16.02
C THR A 334 7.96 -9.74 -15.04
N THR A 335 7.95 -11.05 -14.75
CA THR A 335 6.96 -11.72 -13.91
C THR A 335 7.55 -12.09 -12.55
N HIS A 336 6.82 -11.77 -11.48
CA HIS A 336 7.17 -12.09 -10.10
C HIS A 336 6.00 -12.82 -9.44
N ILE A 337 6.26 -13.98 -8.81
CA ILE A 337 5.24 -14.80 -8.15
C ILE A 337 5.60 -15.02 -6.69
N GLU A 338 4.64 -14.73 -5.80
CA GLU A 338 4.74 -14.87 -4.34
C GLU A 338 3.64 -15.80 -3.79
N PRO A 339 3.96 -16.78 -2.91
CA PRO A 339 2.95 -17.55 -2.19
C PRO A 339 2.38 -16.73 -1.03
N VAL A 340 1.09 -16.43 -1.12
CA VAL A 340 0.34 -15.68 -0.12
C VAL A 340 -0.48 -16.63 0.75
N ARG A 341 -0.60 -16.32 2.04
CA ARG A 341 -1.49 -17.05 2.96
C ARG A 341 -2.24 -16.15 3.93
N TYR A 342 -3.33 -16.69 4.46
CA TYR A 342 -4.06 -16.13 5.59
C TYR A 342 -3.88 -17.02 6.82
N GLY A 343 -3.93 -16.41 8.00
CA GLY A 343 -3.86 -17.13 9.26
C GLY A 343 -5.00 -18.14 9.44
N LYS A 344 -4.78 -19.13 10.30
CA LYS A 344 -5.76 -20.18 10.60
C LYS A 344 -7.13 -19.59 10.96
N GLY A 345 -8.18 -20.09 10.29
CA GLY A 345 -9.56 -19.65 10.51
C GLY A 345 -9.98 -18.38 9.74
N SER A 346 -9.05 -17.63 9.15
CA SER A 346 -9.33 -16.44 8.34
C SER A 346 -9.77 -16.80 6.92
N ASN A 347 -10.97 -17.39 6.81
CA ASN A 347 -11.45 -17.98 5.57
C ASN A 347 -12.43 -17.13 4.75
N ALA A 348 -12.80 -15.93 5.20
CA ALA A 348 -13.78 -15.10 4.49
C ALA A 348 -13.32 -14.71 3.08
N MET A 349 -12.00 -14.58 2.88
CA MET A 349 -11.41 -14.29 1.56
C MET A 349 -11.59 -15.44 0.56
N GLY A 350 -11.84 -16.67 1.03
CA GLY A 350 -12.21 -17.80 0.17
C GLY A 350 -13.54 -17.59 -0.56
N LEU A 351 -14.38 -16.63 -0.16
CA LEU A 351 -15.58 -16.25 -0.91
C LEU A 351 -15.27 -15.62 -2.28
N LEU A 352 -14.06 -15.09 -2.47
CA LEU A 352 -13.61 -14.54 -3.75
C LEU A 352 -13.15 -15.62 -4.73
N GLN A 353 -12.89 -16.85 -4.24
CA GLN A 353 -12.34 -17.94 -5.03
C GLN A 353 -13.39 -18.50 -6.01
N THR A 354 -12.91 -18.87 -7.19
CA THR A 354 -13.63 -19.63 -8.21
C THR A 354 -12.71 -20.69 -8.85
N ILE A 355 -13.08 -21.22 -10.01
CA ILE A 355 -12.29 -22.18 -10.79
C ILE A 355 -11.23 -21.45 -11.63
N ALA A 356 -10.03 -22.03 -11.77
CA ALA A 356 -9.05 -21.53 -12.73
C ALA A 356 -9.58 -21.63 -14.16
N THR A 357 -9.31 -20.62 -14.97
CA THR A 357 -9.75 -20.55 -16.37
C THR A 357 -8.61 -20.04 -17.24
N ASP A 358 -8.47 -20.60 -18.43
CA ASP A 358 -7.41 -20.26 -19.38
C ASP A 358 -7.87 -19.08 -20.25
N GLY A 359 -7.23 -17.92 -20.09
CA GLY A 359 -7.54 -16.73 -20.88
C GLY A 359 -7.02 -16.79 -22.31
N ALA A 360 -6.13 -17.72 -22.65
CA ALA A 360 -5.62 -17.92 -24.01
C ALA A 360 -6.53 -18.83 -24.86
N ALA A 361 -7.42 -19.59 -24.23
CA ALA A 361 -8.35 -20.47 -24.94
C ALA A 361 -9.42 -19.69 -25.71
N ALA A 362 -9.86 -20.21 -26.86
CA ALA A 362 -10.89 -19.59 -27.69
C ALA A 362 -12.27 -19.48 -27.01
N ALA A 363 -12.56 -20.38 -26.07
CA ALA A 363 -13.81 -20.37 -25.33
C ALA A 363 -13.78 -19.26 -24.26
N PRO A 364 -14.85 -18.46 -24.09
CA PRO A 364 -14.93 -17.47 -23.03
C PRO A 364 -14.74 -18.09 -21.63
N ARG A 365 -14.01 -17.41 -20.73
CA ARG A 365 -13.67 -17.91 -19.38
C ARG A 365 -14.92 -18.31 -18.56
N TRP A 366 -16.01 -17.55 -18.66
CA TRP A 366 -17.28 -17.91 -18.00
C TRP A 366 -17.88 -19.22 -18.48
N LEU A 367 -17.71 -19.54 -19.77
CA LEU A 367 -18.18 -20.81 -20.33
C LEU A 367 -17.28 -21.96 -19.89
N GLN A 368 -15.96 -21.76 -19.83
CA GLN A 368 -15.01 -22.73 -19.27
C GLN A 368 -15.35 -23.05 -17.81
N ALA A 369 -15.60 -22.02 -17.00
CA ALA A 369 -16.00 -22.18 -15.60
C ALA A 369 -17.33 -22.92 -15.48
N ALA A 370 -18.36 -22.52 -16.22
CA ALA A 370 -19.66 -23.19 -16.21
C ALA A 370 -19.56 -24.67 -16.59
N TRP A 371 -18.81 -24.97 -17.65
CA TRP A 371 -18.57 -26.33 -18.12
C TRP A 371 -17.85 -27.19 -17.08
N PHE A 372 -16.81 -26.66 -16.42
CA PHE A 372 -16.11 -27.35 -15.34
C PHE A 372 -17.04 -27.62 -14.16
N MET A 373 -17.83 -26.63 -13.77
CA MET A 373 -18.77 -26.74 -12.65
C MET A 373 -19.82 -27.83 -12.89
N VAL A 374 -20.35 -27.92 -14.11
CA VAL A 374 -21.33 -28.94 -14.51
C VAL A 374 -20.72 -30.34 -14.59
N ARG A 375 -19.50 -30.48 -15.14
CA ARG A 375 -18.83 -31.80 -15.28
C ARG A 375 -18.24 -32.32 -13.96
N HIS A 376 -17.90 -31.42 -13.04
CA HIS A 376 -17.24 -31.77 -11.79
C HIS A 376 -17.90 -31.11 -10.57
N PRO A 377 -19.20 -31.37 -10.31
CA PRO A 377 -19.96 -30.69 -9.26
C PRO A 377 -19.37 -30.93 -7.85
N VAL A 378 -18.91 -32.16 -7.57
CA VAL A 378 -18.30 -32.51 -6.28
C VAL A 378 -16.95 -31.82 -6.08
N ARG A 379 -16.11 -31.75 -7.13
CA ARG A 379 -14.80 -31.06 -7.05
C ARG A 379 -15.00 -29.56 -6.87
N THR A 380 -15.93 -28.97 -7.62
CA THR A 380 -16.33 -27.56 -7.49
C THR A 380 -16.79 -27.25 -6.07
N ALA A 381 -17.76 -28.00 -5.54
CA ALA A 381 -18.27 -27.78 -4.20
C ALA A 381 -17.17 -27.91 -3.12
N ARG A 382 -16.23 -28.84 -3.29
CA ARG A 382 -15.08 -28.99 -2.39
C ARG A 382 -14.06 -27.86 -2.51
N LEU A 383 -13.80 -27.34 -3.71
CA LEU A 383 -12.92 -26.19 -3.89
C LEU A 383 -13.52 -24.94 -3.24
N LEU A 384 -14.77 -24.58 -3.59
CA LEU A 384 -15.46 -23.38 -3.12
C LEU A 384 -15.83 -23.39 -1.62
N ARG A 385 -15.65 -24.51 -0.93
CA ARG A 385 -15.93 -24.62 0.51
C ARG A 385 -15.00 -23.71 1.32
N THR A 386 -15.52 -22.71 2.00
CA THR A 386 -14.67 -21.81 2.80
C THR A 386 -14.20 -22.39 4.15
N ARG A 387 -14.77 -23.50 4.63
CA ARG A 387 -14.33 -24.12 5.89
C ARG A 387 -12.87 -24.59 5.80
N ARG A 388 -12.02 -24.08 6.70
CA ARG A 388 -10.57 -24.37 6.77
C ARG A 388 -9.84 -24.11 5.44
N TRP A 389 -10.30 -23.11 4.70
CA TRP A 389 -9.72 -22.71 3.42
C TRP A 389 -8.27 -22.25 3.54
N SER A 390 -7.94 -21.44 4.55
CA SER A 390 -6.58 -20.92 4.73
C SER A 390 -5.54 -22.01 5.04
N GLU A 391 -5.98 -23.14 5.59
CA GLU A 391 -5.12 -24.27 5.96
C GLU A 391 -4.82 -25.20 4.76
N ARG A 392 -5.58 -25.10 3.66
CA ARG A 392 -5.53 -26.04 2.52
C ARG A 392 -5.30 -25.38 1.15
N THR A 393 -5.08 -24.07 1.12
CA THR A 393 -4.96 -23.29 -0.11
C THR A 393 -3.63 -22.55 -0.14
N VAL A 394 -2.92 -22.66 -1.26
CA VAL A 394 -1.78 -21.80 -1.60
C VAL A 394 -2.29 -20.74 -2.56
N ILE A 395 -2.22 -19.47 -2.16
CA ILE A 395 -2.58 -18.34 -3.01
C ILE A 395 -1.30 -17.89 -3.71
N LEU A 396 -1.38 -17.54 -4.99
CA LEU A 396 -0.28 -16.97 -5.75
C LEU A 396 -0.65 -15.52 -6.08
N LEU A 397 0.18 -14.59 -5.61
CA LEU A 397 0.21 -13.22 -6.11
C LEU A 397 1.18 -13.18 -7.27
N VAL A 398 0.66 -12.90 -8.46
CA VAL A 398 1.43 -12.79 -9.70
C VAL A 398 1.43 -11.31 -10.08
N MET A 399 2.60 -10.74 -10.30
CA MET A 399 2.80 -9.34 -10.67
C MET A 399 3.65 -9.25 -11.94
N GLN A 400 3.39 -8.23 -12.77
CA GLN A 400 4.23 -7.93 -13.93
C GLN A 400 4.62 -6.45 -14.03
N SER A 401 5.87 -6.21 -14.47
CA SER A 401 6.42 -4.86 -14.69
C SER A 401 6.11 -4.29 -16.09
N LEU A 402 4.91 -4.52 -16.62
CA LEU A 402 4.51 -4.03 -17.95
C LEU A 402 4.23 -2.51 -17.96
N ASP A 403 4.56 -1.81 -19.05
CA ASP A 403 4.22 -0.39 -19.26
C ASP A 403 2.75 -0.26 -19.71
N ASN A 404 1.82 -0.51 -18.78
CA ASN A 404 0.40 -0.26 -18.96
C ASN A 404 -0.15 0.63 -17.86
N SER A 405 -1.28 1.29 -18.15
CA SER A 405 -1.95 2.16 -17.21
C SER A 405 -3.44 2.30 -17.51
N ILE A 406 -4.16 2.77 -16.51
CA ILE A 406 -5.51 3.29 -16.61
C ILE A 406 -5.48 4.80 -16.36
N THR A 407 -6.50 5.49 -16.85
CA THR A 407 -6.76 6.88 -16.48
C THR A 407 -7.97 6.91 -15.57
N THR A 408 -7.80 7.46 -14.36
CA THR A 408 -8.94 7.73 -13.49
C THR A 408 -9.51 9.12 -13.76
N TYR A 409 -10.83 9.24 -13.58
CA TYR A 409 -11.55 10.47 -13.84
C TYR A 409 -12.93 10.42 -13.18
N THR A 410 -13.68 11.50 -13.32
CA THR A 410 -15.06 11.59 -12.82
C THR A 410 -16.04 11.75 -13.96
N LEU A 411 -17.12 10.98 -13.93
CA LEU A 411 -18.26 11.11 -14.84
C LEU A 411 -19.40 11.85 -14.15
N ARG A 412 -19.95 12.89 -14.82
CA ARG A 412 -21.16 13.58 -14.36
C ARG A 412 -22.40 12.77 -14.77
N GLY A 413 -23.15 12.29 -13.79
CA GLY A 413 -24.42 11.59 -14.01
C GLY A 413 -25.60 12.55 -14.22
N LEU A 414 -26.77 11.97 -14.54
CA LEU A 414 -28.00 12.69 -14.90
C LEU A 414 -28.49 13.72 -13.87
N PHE A 415 -28.21 13.50 -12.57
CA PHE A 415 -28.60 14.41 -11.49
C PHE A 415 -27.44 15.26 -10.96
N GLY A 416 -26.39 15.47 -11.76
CA GLY A 416 -25.21 16.25 -11.36
C GLY A 416 -24.27 15.55 -10.37
N ARG A 417 -24.64 14.39 -9.83
CA ARG A 417 -23.73 13.56 -9.02
C ARG A 417 -22.58 13.06 -9.90
N ARG A 418 -21.36 13.21 -9.42
CA ARG A 418 -20.17 12.69 -10.10
C ARG A 418 -19.75 11.35 -9.54
N LYS A 419 -19.42 10.40 -10.43
CA LYS A 419 -18.88 9.08 -10.09
C LYS A 419 -17.40 9.04 -10.44
N TYR A 420 -16.55 8.72 -9.48
CA TYR A 420 -15.12 8.42 -9.73
C TYR A 420 -15.01 7.04 -10.40
N THR A 421 -14.27 6.96 -11.49
CA THR A 421 -14.20 5.79 -12.36
C THR A 421 -12.86 5.72 -13.11
N SER A 422 -12.64 4.65 -13.87
CA SER A 422 -11.47 4.42 -14.71
C SER A 422 -11.85 4.16 -16.17
N ARG A 423 -10.85 4.27 -17.05
CA ARG A 423 -10.82 3.81 -18.44
C ARG A 423 -9.39 3.39 -18.81
N GLN A 424 -9.20 2.70 -19.93
CA GLN A 424 -7.87 2.42 -20.48
C GLN A 424 -7.03 3.69 -20.61
N GLY A 425 -5.77 3.61 -20.19
CA GLY A 425 -4.79 4.69 -20.22
C GLY A 425 -3.73 4.48 -21.31
N HIS A 426 -2.50 4.90 -21.02
CA HIS A 426 -1.33 4.70 -21.86
C HIS A 426 -0.89 3.22 -21.86
N GLY A 427 -0.35 2.77 -22.99
CA GLY A 427 0.14 1.41 -23.18
C GLY A 427 -0.96 0.40 -23.48
N ASP A 428 -0.60 -0.88 -23.43
CA ASP A 428 -1.53 -1.98 -23.63
C ASP A 428 -2.55 -2.07 -22.49
N PRO A 429 -3.70 -2.74 -22.68
CA PRO A 429 -4.61 -3.04 -21.59
C PRO A 429 -3.91 -3.80 -20.46
N ASN A 430 -4.32 -3.55 -19.22
CA ASN A 430 -3.89 -4.38 -18.10
C ASN A 430 -4.23 -5.84 -18.43
N PRO A 431 -3.27 -6.78 -18.30
CA PRO A 431 -3.51 -8.16 -18.67
C PRO A 431 -4.61 -8.74 -17.79
N ALA A 432 -5.69 -9.21 -18.41
CA ALA A 432 -6.74 -9.95 -17.72
C ALA A 432 -6.32 -11.41 -17.44
N PHE A 433 -5.23 -11.86 -18.06
CA PHE A 433 -4.68 -13.20 -17.96
C PHE A 433 -3.16 -13.16 -18.07
N ILE A 434 -2.47 -13.89 -17.19
CA ILE A 434 -1.01 -13.98 -17.14
C ILE A 434 -0.64 -15.46 -17.34
N PRO A 435 -0.12 -15.86 -18.52
CA PRO A 435 0.16 -17.26 -18.83
C PRO A 435 1.09 -17.94 -17.80
N ALA A 436 2.20 -17.30 -17.44
CA ALA A 436 3.13 -17.83 -16.44
C ALA A 436 2.47 -18.03 -15.06
N GLY A 437 1.58 -17.12 -14.68
CA GLY A 437 0.79 -17.24 -13.45
C GLY A 437 -0.18 -18.42 -13.50
N TYR A 438 -0.88 -18.60 -14.63
CA TYR A 438 -1.78 -19.74 -14.83
C TYR A 438 -1.02 -21.07 -14.77
N GLU A 439 0.11 -21.19 -15.47
CA GLU A 439 0.98 -22.37 -15.42
C GLU A 439 1.44 -22.67 -13.98
N ALA A 440 1.98 -21.67 -13.28
CA ALA A 440 2.40 -21.81 -11.88
C ALA A 440 1.26 -22.30 -10.97
N ASN A 441 0.04 -21.80 -11.18
CA ASN A 441 -1.14 -22.22 -10.42
C ASN A 441 -1.55 -23.68 -10.72
N GLN A 442 -1.46 -24.11 -11.99
CA GLN A 442 -1.71 -25.49 -12.38
C GLN A 442 -0.66 -26.44 -11.77
N LEU A 443 0.61 -26.05 -11.79
CA LEU A 443 1.70 -26.81 -11.16
C LEU A 443 1.56 -26.84 -9.63
N ALA A 444 1.20 -25.73 -9.00
CA ALA A 444 0.91 -25.69 -7.57
C ALA A 444 -0.23 -26.66 -7.22
N ALA A 445 -1.31 -26.68 -8.01
CA ALA A 445 -2.42 -27.63 -7.83
C ALA A 445 -1.96 -29.09 -7.96
N LYS A 446 -1.09 -29.40 -8.93
CA LYS A 446 -0.48 -30.72 -9.09
C LYS A 446 0.33 -31.11 -7.84
N HIS A 447 1.21 -30.24 -7.36
CA HIS A 447 2.11 -30.54 -6.22
C HIS A 447 1.42 -30.64 -4.86
N ILE A 448 0.18 -30.14 -4.74
CA ILE A 448 -0.63 -30.27 -3.53
C ILE A 448 -1.75 -31.32 -3.63
N ASP A 449 -1.84 -32.07 -4.73
CA ASP A 449 -2.98 -32.96 -5.01
C ASP A 449 -4.33 -32.22 -4.92
N GLY A 450 -4.36 -31.01 -5.46
CA GLY A 450 -5.46 -30.06 -5.35
C GLY A 450 -6.10 -29.70 -6.68
N ILE A 451 -6.84 -28.59 -6.65
CA ILE A 451 -7.53 -28.03 -7.81
C ILE A 451 -7.10 -26.57 -7.91
N ALA A 452 -6.68 -26.16 -9.10
CA ALA A 452 -6.38 -24.78 -9.39
C ALA A 452 -7.67 -23.95 -9.36
N GLY A 453 -7.64 -22.86 -8.60
CA GLY A 453 -8.71 -21.88 -8.50
C GLY A 453 -8.31 -20.54 -9.11
N GLY A 454 -9.30 -19.71 -9.39
CA GLY A 454 -9.14 -18.32 -9.79
C GLY A 454 -9.99 -17.41 -8.90
N THR A 455 -10.32 -16.21 -9.38
CA THR A 455 -11.28 -15.31 -8.71
C THR A 455 -12.51 -15.02 -9.56
N TRP A 456 -13.63 -14.66 -8.92
CA TRP A 456 -14.86 -14.31 -9.64
C TRP A 456 -14.68 -13.17 -10.65
N GLY A 457 -13.80 -12.21 -10.38
CA GLY A 457 -13.51 -11.11 -11.30
C GLY A 457 -12.86 -11.60 -12.59
N GLU A 458 -11.90 -12.54 -12.50
CA GLU A 458 -11.18 -13.07 -13.65
C GLU A 458 -12.08 -13.79 -14.66
N ILE A 459 -13.16 -14.44 -14.21
CA ILE A 459 -14.15 -15.06 -15.09
C ILE A 459 -14.75 -14.03 -16.08
N PHE A 460 -14.81 -12.77 -15.67
CA PHE A 460 -15.33 -11.64 -16.45
C PHE A 460 -14.23 -10.67 -16.89
N ASN A 461 -12.96 -11.07 -16.84
CA ASN A 461 -11.79 -10.26 -17.19
C ASN A 461 -11.64 -8.97 -16.34
N ILE A 462 -12.06 -9.02 -15.09
CA ILE A 462 -11.89 -7.93 -14.11
C ILE A 462 -10.78 -8.33 -13.12
N PRO A 463 -9.56 -7.77 -13.24
CA PRO A 463 -8.47 -8.10 -12.31
C PRO A 463 -8.74 -7.61 -10.89
N LEU A 464 -8.18 -8.34 -9.93
CA LEU A 464 -8.14 -8.00 -8.51
C LEU A 464 -6.70 -7.60 -8.15
N THR A 465 -6.52 -6.38 -7.64
CA THR A 465 -5.19 -5.85 -7.28
C THR A 465 -5.12 -5.42 -5.82
N ALA A 466 -3.95 -5.61 -5.21
CA ALA A 466 -3.58 -5.01 -3.94
C ALA A 466 -2.70 -3.75 -4.12
N HIS A 467 -2.18 -3.53 -5.33
CA HIS A 467 -1.20 -2.48 -5.63
C HIS A 467 -1.73 -1.47 -6.65
N PHE A 468 -2.64 -0.60 -6.18
CA PHE A 468 -3.13 0.54 -6.93
C PHE A 468 -2.23 1.77 -6.72
N ILE A 469 -1.58 2.25 -7.78
CA ILE A 469 -0.54 3.30 -7.73
C ILE A 469 -0.72 4.32 -8.87
N GLY A 470 0.02 5.42 -8.84
CA GLY A 470 0.00 6.47 -9.87
C GLY A 470 -1.23 7.38 -9.87
N GLY A 471 -1.41 8.17 -10.92
CA GLY A 471 -2.49 9.16 -11.03
C GLY A 471 -2.12 10.57 -10.58
N CYS A 472 -0.97 10.76 -9.94
CA CYS A 472 -0.35 12.07 -9.68
C CYS A 472 1.14 12.02 -10.05
N PRO A 473 1.48 11.79 -11.34
CA PRO A 473 2.86 11.58 -11.77
C PRO A 473 3.76 12.78 -11.46
N ILE A 474 5.02 12.47 -11.18
CA ILE A 474 6.13 13.42 -11.06
C ILE A 474 6.52 13.87 -12.47
N GLY A 475 6.57 15.17 -12.69
CA GLY A 475 7.02 15.75 -13.96
C GLY A 475 7.79 17.05 -13.72
N ALA A 476 8.71 17.38 -14.62
CA ALA A 476 9.52 18.59 -14.53
C ALA A 476 8.68 19.88 -14.62
N THR A 477 7.53 19.81 -15.29
CA THR A 477 6.60 20.92 -15.56
C THR A 477 5.16 20.54 -15.22
N GLU A 478 4.26 21.53 -15.24
CA GLU A 478 2.82 21.29 -15.00
C GLU A 478 2.12 20.54 -16.14
N GLU A 479 2.70 20.61 -17.34
CA GLU A 479 2.29 19.89 -18.54
C GLU A 479 2.62 18.40 -18.45
N ASP A 480 3.76 18.06 -17.83
CA ASP A 480 4.28 16.70 -17.78
C ASP A 480 3.87 15.94 -16.51
N GLY A 481 3.53 16.66 -15.43
CA GLY A 481 3.22 16.06 -14.12
C GLY A 481 2.12 16.75 -13.34
N VAL A 482 1.64 16.09 -12.29
CA VAL A 482 0.76 16.70 -11.27
C VAL A 482 1.58 17.31 -10.14
N ILE A 483 2.70 16.67 -9.82
CA ILE A 483 3.67 17.14 -8.85
C ILE A 483 5.03 17.32 -9.50
N ASP A 484 5.83 18.21 -8.94
CA ASP A 484 7.22 18.37 -9.32
C ASP A 484 8.11 17.29 -8.67
N PRO A 485 9.41 17.23 -9.02
CA PRO A 485 10.34 16.25 -8.44
C PRO A 485 10.58 16.41 -6.93
N TYR A 486 10.12 17.49 -6.30
CA TYR A 486 10.12 17.67 -4.84
C TYR A 486 8.76 17.35 -4.19
N HIS A 487 7.86 16.71 -4.95
CA HIS A 487 6.51 16.34 -4.55
C HIS A 487 5.59 17.54 -4.24
N ARG A 488 5.90 18.74 -4.77
CA ARG A 488 5.03 19.93 -4.67
C ARG A 488 3.99 19.88 -5.78
N VAL A 489 2.73 20.16 -5.47
CA VAL A 489 1.66 20.21 -6.46
C VAL A 489 1.81 21.47 -7.31
N HIS A 490 1.87 21.28 -8.64
CA HIS A 490 1.94 22.39 -9.58
C HIS A 490 0.74 23.33 -9.42
N GLY A 491 1.00 24.64 -9.42
CA GLY A 491 -0.03 25.68 -9.25
C GLY A 491 -0.59 25.88 -7.83
N TYR A 492 -0.11 25.12 -6.84
CA TYR A 492 -0.55 25.17 -5.44
C TYR A 492 0.63 25.15 -4.44
N PRO A 493 1.27 26.30 -4.19
CA PRO A 493 2.37 26.41 -3.23
C PRO A 493 1.98 25.90 -1.84
N GLY A 494 2.85 25.12 -1.19
CA GLY A 494 2.58 24.54 0.12
C GLY A 494 1.63 23.33 0.13
N LEU A 495 1.21 22.82 -1.03
CA LEU A 495 0.52 21.54 -1.16
C LEU A 495 1.47 20.47 -1.73
N SER A 496 1.54 19.31 -1.10
CA SER A 496 2.38 18.18 -1.54
C SER A 496 1.61 16.87 -1.60
N ILE A 497 2.09 15.89 -2.40
CA ILE A 497 1.54 14.54 -2.50
C ILE A 497 2.65 13.50 -2.32
N VAL A 498 2.50 12.56 -1.39
CA VAL A 498 3.59 11.63 -1.01
C VAL A 498 3.13 10.18 -0.80
N ASP A 499 1.96 9.79 -1.29
CA ASP A 499 1.51 8.39 -1.25
C ASP A 499 1.69 7.68 -2.60
N GLY A 500 1.11 6.48 -2.72
CA GLY A 500 1.17 5.66 -3.93
C GLY A 500 0.71 6.37 -5.21
N SER A 501 -0.02 7.49 -5.15
CA SER A 501 -0.35 8.26 -6.35
C SER A 501 0.83 8.98 -6.99
N ALA A 502 1.92 9.23 -6.24
CA ALA A 502 3.14 9.86 -6.73
C ALA A 502 4.04 8.90 -7.54
N ILE A 503 3.79 7.59 -7.45
CA ILE A 503 4.57 6.58 -8.18
C ILE A 503 4.34 6.75 -9.69
N SER A 504 5.40 7.11 -10.40
CA SER A 504 5.32 7.56 -11.80
C SER A 504 5.52 6.45 -12.83
N ALA A 505 6.14 5.35 -12.42
CA ALA A 505 6.46 4.18 -13.25
C ALA A 505 5.97 2.87 -12.59
N ASN A 506 5.77 1.81 -13.39
CA ASN A 506 5.37 0.51 -12.84
C ASN A 506 6.54 -0.12 -12.06
N LEU A 507 6.26 -0.59 -10.86
CA LEU A 507 7.28 -1.15 -9.96
C LEU A 507 7.59 -2.62 -10.26
N GLY A 508 6.58 -3.39 -10.68
CA GLY A 508 6.65 -4.86 -10.75
C GLY A 508 6.80 -5.56 -9.39
N VAL A 509 6.79 -4.80 -8.28
CA VAL A 509 6.97 -5.28 -6.91
C VAL A 509 6.06 -4.50 -5.94
N ASN A 510 5.97 -4.95 -4.68
CA ASN A 510 5.09 -4.33 -3.68
C ASN A 510 5.51 -2.86 -3.39
N PRO A 511 4.58 -1.88 -3.40
CA PRO A 511 4.91 -0.46 -3.45
C PRO A 511 5.31 0.16 -2.12
N SER A 512 5.14 -0.55 -1.00
CA SER A 512 5.25 0.06 0.33
C SER A 512 6.64 0.63 0.63
N LEU A 513 7.69 -0.06 0.22
CA LEU A 513 9.07 0.41 0.41
C LEU A 513 9.36 1.63 -0.47
N THR A 514 8.96 1.62 -1.74
CA THR A 514 9.17 2.74 -2.67
C THR A 514 8.39 3.99 -2.26
N ILE A 515 7.13 3.86 -1.82
CA ILE A 515 6.36 5.00 -1.29
C ILE A 515 7.09 5.63 -0.11
N THR A 516 7.62 4.79 0.78
CA THR A 516 8.37 5.25 1.95
C THR A 516 9.67 5.95 1.53
N ALA A 517 10.43 5.37 0.60
CA ALA A 517 11.68 5.94 0.08
C ALA A 517 11.46 7.28 -0.65
N GLN A 518 10.42 7.40 -1.48
CA GLN A 518 10.08 8.68 -2.12
C GLN A 518 9.66 9.75 -1.10
N ALA A 519 8.91 9.37 -0.07
CA ALA A 519 8.56 10.30 1.01
C ALA A 519 9.81 10.71 1.82
N GLU A 520 10.69 9.78 2.16
CA GLU A 520 11.96 10.06 2.84
C GLU A 520 12.79 11.06 2.05
N ARG A 521 12.90 10.83 0.74
CA ARG A 521 13.55 11.75 -0.20
C ARG A 521 12.90 13.14 -0.17
N ALA A 522 11.59 13.22 -0.39
CA ALA A 522 10.87 14.48 -0.47
C ALA A 522 11.05 15.34 0.78
N PHE A 523 10.97 14.75 1.98
CA PHE A 523 11.10 15.48 3.24
C PHE A 523 12.54 15.66 3.70
N SER A 524 13.51 14.94 3.12
CA SER A 524 14.93 15.22 3.36
C SER A 524 15.33 16.61 2.83
N PHE A 525 14.67 17.09 1.77
CA PHE A 525 14.92 18.41 1.17
C PHE A 525 14.14 19.56 1.81
N TRP A 526 13.23 19.27 2.75
CA TRP A 526 12.53 20.35 3.45
C TRP A 526 13.49 21.09 4.39
N PRO A 527 13.35 22.43 4.53
CA PRO A 527 14.15 23.17 5.49
C PRO A 527 13.78 22.79 6.93
N ASN A 528 14.67 23.06 7.88
CA ASN A 528 14.25 23.13 9.27
C ASN A 528 13.34 24.36 9.44
N LYS A 529 12.40 24.31 10.38
CA LYS A 529 11.50 25.44 10.63
C LYS A 529 12.31 26.71 10.95
N GLY A 530 12.04 27.77 10.19
CA GLY A 530 12.72 29.07 10.30
C GLY A 530 13.91 29.25 9.36
N ASP A 531 14.38 28.18 8.71
CA ASP A 531 15.47 28.26 7.74
C ASP A 531 14.96 28.57 6.33
N PRO A 532 15.80 29.15 5.45
CA PRO A 532 15.49 29.29 4.04
C PRO A 532 15.21 27.93 3.38
N ASP A 533 14.19 27.88 2.52
CA ASP A 533 13.89 26.68 1.74
C ASP A 533 14.98 26.49 0.66
N PRO A 534 15.75 25.38 0.68
CA PRO A 534 16.81 25.16 -0.30
C PRO A 534 16.25 24.75 -1.67
N ARG A 535 14.96 24.39 -1.75
CA ARG A 535 14.38 23.90 -3.00
C ARG A 535 14.14 25.06 -3.97
N PRO A 536 14.59 24.96 -5.23
CA PRO A 536 14.35 26.00 -6.23
C PRO A 536 12.85 26.19 -6.47
N ALA A 537 12.43 27.41 -6.79
CA ALA A 537 11.03 27.72 -7.06
C ALA A 537 10.53 27.06 -8.36
N ALA A 538 11.41 26.83 -9.33
CA ALA A 538 11.14 26.18 -10.60
C ALA A 538 12.35 25.36 -11.05
N GLY A 539 12.11 24.32 -11.85
CA GLY A 539 13.15 23.39 -12.29
C GLY A 539 13.57 22.39 -11.23
N TYR A 540 14.35 21.40 -11.66
CA TYR A 540 14.89 20.37 -10.79
C TYR A 540 16.42 20.50 -10.68
N GLU A 541 16.92 20.39 -9.46
CA GLU A 541 18.34 20.34 -9.14
C GLU A 541 18.53 19.26 -8.09
N ARG A 542 19.61 18.46 -8.20
CA ARG A 542 19.89 17.48 -7.17
C ARG A 542 20.45 18.20 -5.94
N LEU A 543 19.71 18.17 -4.84
CA LEU A 543 20.08 18.87 -3.61
C LEU A 543 20.82 17.97 -2.64
N THR A 544 21.66 18.57 -1.81
CA THR A 544 22.09 17.94 -0.56
C THR A 544 20.92 17.94 0.41
N PRO A 545 20.50 16.80 0.95
CA PRO A 545 19.49 16.76 2.00
C PRO A 545 19.81 17.63 3.22
N VAL A 546 18.78 18.19 3.85
CA VAL A 546 18.89 19.00 5.06
C VAL A 546 18.71 18.09 6.29
N PRO A 547 19.72 17.91 7.15
CA PRO A 547 19.53 17.14 8.38
C PRO A 547 18.55 17.85 9.34
N PRO A 548 17.67 17.11 10.03
CA PRO A 548 16.85 17.69 11.07
C PRO A 548 17.70 18.08 12.29
N ARG A 549 17.30 19.13 13.01
CA ARG A 549 17.96 19.55 14.26
C ARG A 549 17.73 18.60 15.42
N ALA A 550 16.62 17.86 15.40
CA ALA A 550 16.23 16.94 16.47
C ALA A 550 15.80 15.59 15.86
N PRO A 551 16.74 14.76 15.36
CA PRO A 551 16.42 13.42 14.90
C PRO A 551 15.83 12.59 16.05
N ALA A 552 14.77 11.84 15.77
CA ALA A 552 14.01 11.08 16.77
C ALA A 552 14.70 9.79 17.21
N VAL A 553 15.60 9.27 16.38
CA VAL A 553 16.30 8.01 16.59
C VAL A 553 17.77 8.30 16.91
N PRO A 554 18.31 7.80 18.04
CA PRO A 554 19.72 7.99 18.41
C PRO A 554 20.69 7.50 17.34
N GLU A 555 21.85 8.16 17.19
CA GLU A 555 22.82 7.89 16.13
C GLU A 555 23.42 6.47 16.16
N ASN A 556 23.46 5.85 17.33
CA ASN A 556 23.97 4.49 17.52
C ASN A 556 22.93 3.40 17.27
N ALA A 557 21.66 3.76 17.04
CA ALA A 557 20.60 2.80 16.81
C ALA A 557 20.63 2.24 15.37
N PRO A 558 20.16 1.00 15.14
CA PRO A 558 20.09 0.41 13.79
C PRO A 558 19.36 1.30 12.77
N ALA A 559 18.27 1.94 13.20
CA ALA A 559 17.45 2.80 12.35
C ALA A 559 17.80 4.29 12.39
N ALA A 560 18.98 4.65 12.94
CA ALA A 560 19.47 6.03 12.99
C ALA A 560 19.34 6.73 11.62
N LEU A 561 18.90 7.99 11.63
CA LEU A 561 18.73 8.75 10.40
C LEU A 561 20.08 8.98 9.73
N TRP A 562 20.30 8.38 8.56
CA TRP A 562 21.48 8.67 7.74
C TRP A 562 21.06 9.43 6.51
N ILE A 563 21.50 10.68 6.51
CA ILE A 563 21.31 11.60 5.42
C ILE A 563 22.75 11.91 4.96
N ARG A 564 23.22 11.18 3.93
CA ARG A 564 24.52 11.41 3.30
C ARG A 564 24.32 11.68 1.82
#